data_AF-A0A923VM95-F1
#
_entry.id   AF-A0A923VM95-F1
#
_cell.length_a   1.000
_cell.length_b   1.000
_cell.length_c   1.000
_cell.angle_alpha   90.00
_cell.angle_beta   90.00
_cell.angle_gamma   90.00
#
_symmetry.space_group_name_H-M   'P 1'
#
loop_
_entity.id
_entity.type
_entity.pdbx_description
1 polymer ?
#
loop_
_entity_poly.entity_id
_entity_poly.type
_entity_poly.pdbx_seq_one_letter_code
_entity_poly.pdbx_strand_id
1 'polypeptide(L)'
;MPRPILASIHTEALHHNLSLARRAAPDARVWAVVKANAYGHGIERVFEGLRGADGFALLDLDEAQRVRSLGWRGPILLLEGVFEPRDLELCSRLELWHTIHCDEQLDMLATHKTHQPHRVFLKMNSGMNRLGYTPQRFRSAWTRLNALPQVDEISLMTHFSDADGARGIAHQVAVFNTVTQDLPGERTLANSAATLRHASELGVPADWVRPGIAIYGSAPDHPENDAAHWDLQPAMTLSSRLIAVQNLLPGDTVGYGSSFVADQPLRIGVVACGYADGYPRHCSTGTPVLVAGVRTRMVGRVSMDMITVDLTPVPQAAFGAEVTLWGRAGNGQVLPIDEVARAGGTVGYELMCALAPRVPVQVV
;
A
#
# COMPACT_ATOMS: atom_id res chain seq x y z
N MET A 1 -24.22 -16.58 13.93
CA MET A 1 -23.17 -16.17 12.96
C MET A 1 -22.83 -14.72 13.23
N PRO A 2 -21.54 -14.33 13.29
CA PRO A 2 -21.19 -12.92 13.19
C PRO A 2 -21.70 -12.34 11.86
N ARG A 3 -21.76 -11.00 11.76
CA ARG A 3 -22.13 -10.27 10.54
C ARG A 3 -21.38 -10.87 9.32
N PRO A 4 -22.05 -11.15 8.18
CA PRO A 4 -21.42 -11.85 7.06
C PRO A 4 -20.56 -10.90 6.24
N ILE A 5 -19.43 -10.48 6.81
CA ILE A 5 -18.37 -9.68 6.18
C ILE A 5 -17.03 -10.27 6.59
N LEU A 6 -16.09 -10.31 5.65
CA LEU A 6 -14.79 -10.96 5.85
C LEU A 6 -13.75 -10.38 4.91
N ALA A 7 -12.59 -10.03 5.48
CA ALA A 7 -11.37 -9.79 4.71
C ALA A 7 -10.53 -11.07 4.68
N SER A 8 -10.19 -11.55 3.50
CA SER A 8 -9.28 -12.69 3.30
C SER A 8 -7.95 -12.18 2.78
N ILE A 9 -6.85 -12.55 3.45
CA ILE A 9 -5.47 -12.18 3.09
C ILE A 9 -4.80 -13.38 2.43
N HIS A 10 -4.41 -13.25 1.16
CA HIS A 10 -3.85 -14.31 0.34
C HIS A 10 -2.33 -14.27 0.38
N THR A 11 -1.72 -15.20 1.12
CA THR A 11 -0.25 -15.18 1.34
C THR A 11 0.55 -15.56 0.09
N GLU A 12 0.02 -16.45 -0.74
CA GLU A 12 0.63 -16.82 -2.03
C GLU A 12 0.67 -15.64 -3.00
N ALA A 13 -0.36 -14.78 -3.01
CA ALA A 13 -0.39 -13.58 -3.84
C ALA A 13 0.71 -12.59 -3.43
N LEU A 14 0.92 -12.39 -2.12
CA LEU A 14 2.02 -11.55 -1.60
C LEU A 14 3.39 -12.08 -2.06
N HIS A 15 3.60 -13.39 -1.95
CA HIS A 15 4.85 -14.03 -2.38
C HIS A 15 5.08 -13.90 -3.89
N HIS A 16 4.03 -14.11 -4.69
CA HIS A 16 4.05 -13.94 -6.15
C HIS A 16 4.40 -12.50 -6.54
N ASN A 17 3.72 -11.51 -5.94
CA ASN A 17 3.93 -10.10 -6.25
C ASN A 17 5.33 -9.61 -5.81
N LEU A 18 5.83 -10.09 -4.67
CA LEU A 18 7.20 -9.83 -4.22
C LEU A 18 8.23 -10.39 -5.23
N SER A 19 7.98 -11.58 -5.75
CA SER A 19 8.82 -12.20 -6.78
C SER A 19 8.78 -11.43 -8.10
N LEU A 20 7.64 -10.85 -8.47
CA LEU A 20 7.54 -9.93 -9.61
C LEU A 20 8.40 -8.69 -9.44
N ALA A 21 8.35 -8.04 -8.27
CA ALA A 21 9.19 -6.87 -7.99
C ALA A 21 10.69 -7.21 -8.08
N ARG A 22 11.10 -8.39 -7.59
CA ARG A 22 12.48 -8.88 -7.73
C ARG A 22 12.88 -9.12 -9.18
N ARG A 23 11.98 -9.69 -10.00
CA ARG A 23 12.24 -9.90 -11.43
C ARG A 23 12.33 -8.59 -12.21
N ALA A 24 11.56 -7.58 -11.82
CA ALA A 24 11.60 -6.26 -12.44
C ALA A 24 12.91 -5.50 -12.14
N ALA A 25 13.57 -5.80 -11.02
CA ALA A 25 14.84 -5.20 -10.62
C ALA A 25 15.84 -6.28 -10.16
N PRO A 26 16.40 -7.09 -11.09
CA PRO A 26 17.17 -8.29 -10.75
C PRO A 26 18.48 -8.02 -10.01
N ASP A 27 19.06 -6.83 -10.21
CA ASP A 27 20.31 -6.41 -9.57
C ASP A 27 20.07 -5.69 -8.23
N ALA A 28 18.80 -5.52 -7.83
CA ALA A 28 18.41 -4.83 -6.61
C ALA A 28 17.91 -5.79 -5.54
N ARG A 29 18.19 -5.45 -4.27
CA ARG A 29 17.48 -6.03 -3.14
C ARG A 29 16.11 -5.39 -2.96
N VAL A 30 15.18 -6.13 -2.38
CA VAL A 30 13.76 -5.74 -2.28
C VAL A 30 13.37 -5.50 -0.83
N TRP A 31 13.00 -4.26 -0.52
CA TRP A 31 12.28 -3.93 0.71
C TRP A 31 10.80 -4.27 0.56
N ALA A 32 10.28 -5.15 1.42
CA ALA A 32 8.84 -5.28 1.61
C ALA A 32 8.34 -4.12 2.46
N VAL A 33 7.63 -3.17 1.86
CA VAL A 33 7.08 -2.02 2.60
C VAL A 33 5.80 -2.44 3.33
N VAL A 34 5.82 -2.40 4.66
CA VAL A 34 4.73 -2.91 5.54
C VAL A 34 4.18 -1.86 6.51
N LYS A 35 4.41 -0.57 6.26
CA LYS A 35 3.82 0.52 7.05
C LYS A 35 2.29 0.48 7.08
N ALA A 36 1.70 1.16 8.07
CA ALA A 36 0.25 1.22 8.24
C ALA A 36 -0.38 -0.18 8.36
N ASN A 37 0.23 -1.01 9.21
CA ASN A 37 -0.13 -2.39 9.45
C ASN A 37 -0.18 -3.24 8.17
N ALA A 38 0.88 -3.19 7.38
CA ALA A 38 0.97 -3.79 6.04
C ALA A 38 -0.17 -3.32 5.13
N TYR A 39 -0.38 -2.00 5.04
CA TYR A 39 -1.46 -1.41 4.25
C TYR A 39 -2.83 -2.03 4.57
N GLY A 40 -3.13 -2.19 5.87
CA GLY A 40 -4.36 -2.80 6.36
C GLY A 40 -4.46 -4.32 6.28
N HIS A 41 -3.48 -5.03 5.70
CA HIS A 41 -3.49 -6.49 5.62
C HIS A 41 -3.12 -7.14 6.97
N GLY A 42 -2.37 -6.45 7.82
CA GLY A 42 -1.89 -6.93 9.12
C GLY A 42 -0.50 -7.54 9.04
N ILE A 43 0.47 -6.99 9.78
CA ILE A 43 1.88 -7.41 9.73
C ILE A 43 2.04 -8.91 10.00
N GLU A 44 1.39 -9.44 11.04
CA GLU A 44 1.46 -10.86 11.39
C GLU A 44 0.84 -11.75 10.31
N ARG A 45 -0.18 -11.24 9.61
CA ARG A 45 -0.92 -11.97 8.57
C ARG A 45 -0.16 -12.06 7.26
N VAL A 46 0.59 -11.01 6.92
CA VAL A 46 1.39 -10.96 5.69
C VAL A 46 2.78 -11.57 5.85
N PHE A 47 3.23 -11.77 7.08
CA PHE A 47 4.63 -12.10 7.38
C PHE A 47 5.14 -13.29 6.57
N GLU A 48 4.44 -14.42 6.62
CA GLU A 48 4.85 -15.64 5.91
C GLU A 48 4.94 -15.44 4.39
N GLY A 49 3.99 -14.71 3.79
CA GLY A 49 4.02 -14.38 2.36
C GLY A 49 5.15 -13.43 1.95
N LEU A 50 5.74 -12.70 2.91
CA LEU A 50 6.78 -11.70 2.67
C LEU A 50 8.17 -12.11 3.18
N ARG A 51 8.34 -13.33 3.70
CA ARG A 51 9.63 -13.82 4.23
C ARG A 51 10.75 -13.85 3.19
N GLY A 52 10.42 -13.91 1.91
CA GLY A 52 11.38 -13.88 0.80
C GLY A 52 11.93 -12.49 0.46
N ALA A 53 11.56 -11.45 1.20
CA ALA A 53 12.09 -10.11 1.02
C ALA A 53 13.53 -10.03 1.54
N ASP A 54 14.30 -9.06 1.07
CA ASP A 54 15.67 -8.85 1.57
C ASP A 54 15.67 -7.98 2.84
N GLY A 55 14.56 -7.29 3.11
CA GLY A 55 14.35 -6.43 4.27
C GLY A 55 12.90 -5.98 4.38
N PHE A 56 12.50 -5.51 5.56
CA PHE A 56 11.20 -4.84 5.76
C PHE A 56 11.40 -3.32 5.88
N ALA A 57 10.49 -2.54 5.29
CA ALA A 57 10.49 -1.09 5.44
C ALA A 57 9.16 -0.60 6.01
N LEU A 58 9.22 0.25 7.03
CA LEU A 58 8.06 0.70 7.79
C LEU A 58 8.31 2.09 8.38
N LEU A 59 7.37 2.59 9.18
CA LEU A 59 7.48 3.91 9.83
C LEU A 59 7.57 3.81 11.35
N ASP A 60 6.82 2.89 11.94
CA ASP A 60 6.51 2.90 13.36
C ASP A 60 7.38 1.91 14.17
N LEU A 61 7.87 2.32 15.33
CA LEU A 61 8.75 1.48 16.15
C LEU A 61 8.02 0.29 16.78
N ASP A 62 6.73 0.39 17.06
CA ASP A 62 5.92 -0.73 17.53
C ASP A 62 5.70 -1.74 16.40
N GLU A 63 5.53 -1.28 15.16
CA GLU A 63 5.54 -2.15 13.98
C GLU A 63 6.88 -2.87 13.81
N ALA A 64 8.02 -2.18 14.01
CA ALA A 64 9.34 -2.83 13.99
C ALA A 64 9.48 -3.90 15.07
N GLN A 65 9.00 -3.64 16.29
CA GLN A 65 9.01 -4.63 17.38
C GLN A 65 8.16 -5.85 17.05
N ARG A 66 6.99 -5.65 16.41
CA ARG A 66 6.13 -6.75 15.95
C ARG A 66 6.85 -7.62 14.91
N VAL A 67 7.50 -7.00 13.92
CA VAL A 67 8.31 -7.73 12.91
C VAL A 67 9.45 -8.51 13.57
N ARG A 68 10.15 -7.94 14.55
CA ARG A 68 11.18 -8.64 15.33
C ARG A 68 10.61 -9.80 16.15
N SER A 69 9.44 -9.62 16.75
CA SER A 69 8.74 -10.64 17.55
C SER A 69 8.28 -11.84 16.72
N LEU A 70 8.01 -11.62 15.43
CA LEU A 70 7.74 -12.68 14.45
C LEU A 70 9.00 -13.46 14.03
N GLY A 71 10.17 -13.08 14.55
CA GLY A 71 11.44 -13.77 14.32
C GLY A 71 12.25 -13.25 13.15
N TRP A 72 11.90 -12.10 12.55
CA TRP A 72 12.68 -11.50 11.48
C TRP A 72 14.08 -11.05 11.96
N ARG A 73 15.12 -11.59 11.34
CA ARG A 73 16.53 -11.25 11.62
C ARG A 73 17.19 -10.40 10.53
N GLY A 74 16.54 -10.23 9.38
CA GLY A 74 17.03 -9.35 8.33
C GLY A 74 16.91 -7.87 8.70
N PRO A 75 17.34 -6.97 7.82
CA PRO A 75 17.27 -5.54 8.11
C PRO A 75 15.83 -5.03 8.14
N ILE A 76 15.62 -3.97 8.93
CA ILE A 76 14.37 -3.20 8.99
C ILE A 76 14.72 -1.74 8.79
N LEU A 77 14.07 -1.06 7.85
CA LEU A 77 14.28 0.36 7.54
C LEU A 77 13.11 1.23 8.01
N LEU A 78 13.40 2.22 8.84
CA LEU A 78 12.49 3.33 9.16
C LEU A 78 12.55 4.38 8.03
N LEU A 79 11.48 4.51 7.25
CA LEU A 79 11.45 5.37 6.03
C LEU A 79 11.36 6.88 6.33
N GLU A 80 10.97 7.23 7.55
CA GLU A 80 10.87 8.60 8.06
C GLU A 80 11.93 8.90 9.13
N GLY A 81 12.73 7.91 9.53
CA GLY A 81 13.74 8.09 10.56
C GLY A 81 13.15 8.08 11.96
N VAL A 82 13.83 8.77 12.85
CA VAL A 82 13.44 8.95 14.25
C VAL A 82 12.72 10.30 14.45
N PHE A 83 11.87 10.39 15.46
CA PHE A 83 11.13 11.61 15.80
C PHE A 83 11.66 12.29 17.05
N GLU A 84 12.34 11.55 17.93
CA GLU A 84 12.94 12.07 19.16
C GLU A 84 14.21 11.29 19.57
N PRO A 85 15.08 11.87 20.42
CA PRO A 85 16.35 11.23 20.77
C PRO A 85 16.25 9.80 21.33
N ARG A 86 15.18 9.49 22.09
CA ARG A 86 14.98 8.17 22.71
C ARG A 86 14.70 7.06 21.70
N ASP A 87 14.22 7.40 20.51
CA ASP A 87 13.98 6.43 19.44
C ASP A 87 15.28 5.76 18.99
N LEU A 88 16.43 6.45 19.08
CA LEU A 88 17.73 5.91 18.73
C LEU A 88 18.16 4.76 19.64
N GLU A 89 17.70 4.74 20.90
CA GLU A 89 17.90 3.60 21.80
C GLU A 89 17.15 2.36 21.31
N LEU A 90 15.92 2.54 20.80
CA LEU A 90 15.13 1.48 20.19
C LEU A 90 15.75 1.01 18.87
N CYS A 91 16.23 1.93 18.03
CA CYS A 91 16.97 1.59 16.82
C CYS A 91 18.20 0.73 17.13
N SER A 92 18.97 1.10 18.15
CA SER A 92 20.13 0.31 18.59
C SER A 92 19.72 -1.08 19.10
N ARG A 93 18.70 -1.15 19.96
CA ARG A 93 18.25 -2.41 20.56
C ARG A 93 17.65 -3.40 19.55
N LEU A 94 16.99 -2.88 18.52
CA LEU A 94 16.29 -3.68 17.51
C LEU A 94 17.08 -3.80 16.20
N GLU A 95 18.30 -3.26 16.16
CA GLU A 95 19.18 -3.24 14.98
C GLU A 95 18.45 -2.66 13.76
N LEU A 96 17.82 -1.49 13.92
CA LEU A 96 17.07 -0.82 12.86
C LEU A 96 17.98 0.09 12.04
N TRP A 97 17.77 0.07 10.73
CA TRP A 97 18.27 1.10 9.82
C TRP A 97 17.26 2.22 9.78
N HIS A 98 17.72 3.46 9.62
CA HIS A 98 16.81 4.60 9.68
C HIS A 98 17.20 5.71 8.73
N THR A 99 16.21 6.48 8.32
CA THR A 99 16.39 7.59 7.40
C THR A 99 16.83 8.84 8.17
N ILE A 100 17.75 9.62 7.62
CA ILE A 100 18.06 10.98 8.07
C ILE A 100 17.65 11.94 6.95
N HIS A 101 16.73 12.85 7.25
CA HIS A 101 16.16 13.75 6.25
C HIS A 101 16.13 15.24 6.66
N CYS A 102 16.57 15.57 7.88
CA CYS A 102 16.69 16.93 8.38
C CYS A 102 17.78 17.04 9.46
N ASP A 103 18.14 18.28 9.81
CA ASP A 103 19.24 18.55 10.75
C ASP A 103 18.91 18.10 12.17
N GLU A 104 17.65 18.16 12.58
CA GLU A 104 17.20 17.72 13.88
C GLU A 104 17.53 16.24 14.10
N GLN A 105 17.25 15.37 13.12
CA GLN A 105 17.59 13.94 13.19
C GLN A 105 19.11 13.71 13.21
N LEU A 106 19.86 14.49 12.42
CA LEU A 106 21.32 14.42 12.41
C LEU A 106 21.91 14.83 13.76
N ASP A 107 21.42 15.92 14.36
CA ASP A 107 21.89 16.43 15.65
C ASP A 107 21.51 15.48 16.81
N MET A 108 20.34 14.85 16.75
CA MET A 108 19.97 13.76 17.66
C MET A 108 21.00 12.61 17.57
N LEU A 109 21.35 12.18 16.35
CA LEU A 109 22.33 11.11 16.16
C LEU A 109 23.74 11.50 16.61
N ALA A 110 24.16 12.74 16.36
CA ALA A 110 25.46 13.26 16.75
C ALA A 110 25.68 13.28 18.27
N THR A 111 24.59 13.43 19.03
CA THR A 111 24.61 13.44 20.50
C THR A 111 24.27 12.09 21.14
N HIS A 112 23.81 11.13 20.34
CA HIS A 112 23.46 9.79 20.81
C HIS A 112 24.70 9.01 21.24
N LYS A 113 24.61 8.38 22.41
CA LYS A 113 25.64 7.47 22.92
C LYS A 113 25.24 6.05 22.55
N THR A 114 26.01 5.44 21.66
CA THR A 114 25.80 4.06 21.23
C THR A 114 27.10 3.27 21.30
N HIS A 115 26.97 1.97 21.54
CA HIS A 115 28.07 1.02 21.42
C HIS A 115 28.23 0.48 20.00
N GLN A 116 27.18 0.56 19.18
CA GLN A 116 27.17 0.10 17.79
C GLN A 116 26.78 1.25 16.87
N PRO A 117 27.61 1.60 15.88
CA PRO A 117 27.25 2.63 14.92
C PRO A 117 26.04 2.22 14.08
N HIS A 118 25.25 3.20 13.67
CA HIS A 118 24.00 3.02 12.94
C HIS A 118 24.26 3.02 11.43
N ARG A 119 23.45 2.24 10.71
CA ARG A 119 23.32 2.38 9.26
C ARG A 119 22.17 3.33 8.94
N VAL A 120 22.45 4.34 8.13
CA VAL A 120 21.51 5.42 7.85
C VAL A 120 21.26 5.62 6.37
N PHE A 121 20.04 6.03 6.03
CA PHE A 121 19.65 6.41 4.68
C PHE A 121 19.52 7.93 4.61
N LEU A 122 20.50 8.61 4.03
CA LEU A 122 20.43 10.05 3.82
C LEU A 122 19.46 10.36 2.68
N LYS A 123 18.38 11.06 3.00
CA LYS A 123 17.29 11.32 2.06
C LYS A 123 17.40 12.67 1.39
N MET A 124 17.36 12.65 0.06
CA MET A 124 17.26 13.84 -0.77
C MET A 124 15.81 14.13 -1.12
N ASN A 125 15.44 15.41 -1.07
CA ASN A 125 14.28 15.91 -1.77
C ASN A 125 14.67 16.22 -3.23
N SER A 126 14.43 15.28 -4.15
CA SER A 126 14.68 15.47 -5.58
C SER A 126 13.52 16.13 -6.34
N GLY A 127 12.42 16.50 -5.67
CA GLY A 127 11.27 17.17 -6.31
C GLY A 127 9.90 16.91 -5.71
N MET A 128 9.76 15.91 -4.82
CA MET A 128 8.46 15.61 -4.18
C MET A 128 8.06 16.68 -3.14
N ASN A 129 9.04 17.41 -2.59
CA ASN A 129 8.81 18.49 -1.62
C ASN A 129 8.02 18.06 -0.37
N ARG A 130 8.34 16.86 0.15
CA ARG A 130 7.77 16.34 1.41
C ARG A 130 8.83 16.19 2.51
N LEU A 131 9.85 15.37 2.28
CA LEU A 131 10.97 15.13 3.22
C LEU A 131 12.29 15.03 2.45
N GLY A 132 13.39 15.32 3.13
CA GLY A 132 14.75 15.19 2.61
C GLY A 132 15.47 16.52 2.44
N TYR A 133 16.79 16.46 2.47
CA TYR A 133 17.64 17.60 2.20
C TYR A 133 17.48 18.08 0.76
N THR A 134 17.49 19.39 0.56
CA THR A 134 17.55 19.96 -0.79
C THR A 134 18.86 19.56 -1.48
N PRO A 135 18.90 19.52 -2.82
CA PRO A 135 20.12 19.23 -3.59
C PRO A 135 21.35 20.01 -3.13
N GLN A 136 21.17 21.28 -2.79
CA GLN A 136 22.23 22.20 -2.36
C GLN A 136 22.80 21.85 -0.98
N ARG A 137 21.98 21.25 -0.10
CA ARG A 137 22.36 20.90 1.28
C ARG A 137 22.74 19.43 1.44
N PHE A 138 22.44 18.59 0.45
CA PHE A 138 22.62 17.14 0.58
C PHE A 138 24.08 16.74 0.83
N ARG A 139 25.02 17.26 0.05
CA ARG A 139 26.46 16.93 0.23
C ARG A 139 27.01 17.39 1.58
N SER A 140 26.58 18.55 2.08
CA SER A 140 27.03 19.02 3.40
C SER A 140 26.46 18.17 4.53
N ALA A 141 25.20 17.71 4.42
CA ALA A 141 24.62 16.75 5.35
C ALA A 141 25.37 15.41 5.30
N TRP A 142 25.72 14.91 4.11
CA TRP A 142 26.53 13.70 3.95
C TRP A 142 27.89 13.84 4.64
N THR A 143 28.62 14.93 4.42
CA THR A 143 29.92 15.17 5.08
C THR A 143 29.80 15.20 6.60
N ARG A 144 28.75 15.83 7.13
CA ARG A 144 28.49 15.86 8.58
C ARG A 144 28.23 14.45 9.13
N LEU A 145 27.36 13.68 8.48
CA LEU A 145 27.06 12.30 8.90
C LEU A 145 28.29 11.40 8.83
N ASN A 146 29.09 11.50 7.76
CA ASN A 146 30.29 10.67 7.56
C ASN A 146 31.39 10.95 8.59
N ALA A 147 31.34 12.10 9.27
CA ALA A 147 32.27 12.44 10.35
C ALA A 147 31.80 11.94 11.73
N LEU A 148 30.56 11.43 11.85
CA LEU A 148 30.02 10.97 13.12
C LEU A 148 30.49 9.54 13.43
N PRO A 149 31.10 9.28 14.61
CA PRO A 149 31.43 7.92 15.03
C PRO A 149 30.18 7.06 15.28
N GLN A 150 28.99 7.66 15.37
CA GLN A 150 27.71 6.97 15.48
C GLN A 150 27.21 6.41 14.15
N VAL A 151 27.89 6.65 13.02
CA VAL A 151 27.45 6.21 11.68
C VAL A 151 28.44 5.19 11.12
N ASP A 152 27.93 4.02 10.73
CA ASP A 152 28.69 2.93 10.10
C ASP A 152 28.69 3.09 8.59
N GLU A 153 27.48 3.24 8.04
CA GLU A 153 27.24 3.28 6.60
C GLU A 153 26.16 4.33 6.27
N ILE A 154 26.36 5.03 5.16
CA ILE A 154 25.39 5.99 4.61
C ILE A 154 24.94 5.50 3.24
N SER A 155 23.68 5.07 3.16
CA SER A 155 22.99 4.83 1.89
C SER A 155 22.28 6.11 1.43
N LEU A 156 22.11 6.28 0.12
CA LEU A 156 21.54 7.46 -0.52
C LEU A 156 20.10 7.17 -0.98
N MET A 157 19.16 7.97 -0.51
CA MET A 157 17.73 7.74 -0.72
C MET A 157 17.05 8.91 -1.40
N THR A 158 16.13 8.62 -2.33
CA THR A 158 15.07 9.56 -2.73
C THR A 158 13.76 8.82 -2.99
N HIS A 159 12.69 9.55 -3.27
CA HIS A 159 11.39 8.99 -3.63
C HIS A 159 10.77 9.76 -4.80
N PHE A 160 10.27 9.01 -5.77
CA PHE A 160 9.64 9.60 -6.95
C PHE A 160 8.23 10.12 -6.64
N SER A 161 7.89 11.28 -7.21
CA SER A 161 6.56 11.90 -7.11
C SER A 161 5.63 11.53 -8.26
N ASP A 162 6.18 11.27 -9.45
CA ASP A 162 5.41 11.13 -10.70
C ASP A 162 5.76 9.85 -11.47
N ALA A 163 6.29 8.82 -10.79
CA ALA A 163 6.64 7.55 -11.41
C ALA A 163 5.42 6.78 -11.96
N ASP A 164 4.22 7.15 -11.51
CA ASP A 164 2.92 6.66 -11.95
C ASP A 164 2.28 7.54 -13.04
N GLY A 165 2.88 8.69 -13.37
CA GLY A 165 2.31 9.66 -14.31
C GLY A 165 3.20 9.93 -15.54
N ALA A 166 2.63 10.64 -16.50
CA ALA A 166 3.29 10.94 -17.78
C ALA A 166 4.61 11.73 -17.66
N ARG A 167 4.81 12.47 -16.55
CA ARG A 167 6.06 13.20 -16.30
C ARG A 167 7.23 12.24 -16.01
N GLY A 168 6.94 11.08 -15.41
CA GLY A 168 7.92 10.05 -15.10
C GLY A 168 9.04 10.51 -14.16
N ILE A 169 10.12 9.73 -14.15
CA ILE A 169 11.19 9.82 -13.14
C ILE A 169 12.41 10.65 -13.56
N ALA A 170 12.54 10.95 -14.86
CA ALA A 170 13.80 11.43 -15.45
C ALA A 170 14.37 12.68 -14.75
N HIS A 171 13.51 13.65 -14.42
CA HIS A 171 13.93 14.89 -13.77
C HIS A 171 14.48 14.66 -12.35
N GLN A 172 13.88 13.77 -11.57
CA GLN A 172 14.34 13.45 -10.21
C GLN A 172 15.59 12.57 -10.25
N VAL A 173 15.69 11.64 -11.21
CA VAL A 173 16.91 10.85 -11.46
C VAL A 173 18.09 11.76 -11.80
N ALA A 174 17.90 12.71 -12.71
CA ALA A 174 18.98 13.62 -13.13
C ALA A 174 19.54 14.44 -11.95
N VAL A 175 18.66 15.00 -11.12
CA VAL A 175 19.05 15.72 -9.90
C VAL A 175 19.76 14.77 -8.94
N PHE A 176 19.21 13.57 -8.73
CA PHE A 176 19.79 12.61 -7.79
C PHE A 176 21.20 12.18 -8.20
N ASN A 177 21.36 11.81 -9.47
CA ASN A 177 22.64 11.39 -10.03
C ASN A 177 23.70 12.49 -9.91
N THR A 178 23.35 13.72 -10.31
CA THR A 178 24.27 14.87 -10.25
C THR A 178 24.75 15.16 -8.83
N VAL A 179 23.82 15.17 -7.87
CA VAL A 179 24.14 15.49 -6.47
C VAL A 179 24.91 14.37 -5.78
N THR A 180 24.66 13.12 -6.15
CA THR A 180 25.29 11.93 -5.53
C THR A 180 26.51 11.42 -6.30
N GLN A 181 26.91 12.09 -7.36
CA GLN A 181 28.12 11.75 -8.12
C GLN A 181 29.33 11.65 -7.17
N ASP A 182 30.07 10.54 -7.29
CA ASP A 182 31.25 10.20 -6.48
C ASP A 182 31.01 10.04 -4.97
N LEU A 183 29.76 10.12 -4.50
CA LEU A 183 29.44 9.74 -3.13
C LEU A 183 29.37 8.20 -3.03
N PRO A 184 30.06 7.57 -2.08
CA PRO A 184 29.95 6.14 -1.84
C PRO A 184 28.60 5.81 -1.19
N GLY A 185 28.32 4.52 -1.10
CA GLY A 185 27.12 3.99 -0.45
C GLY A 185 26.07 3.49 -1.42
N GLU A 186 25.22 2.62 -0.90
CA GLU A 186 24.10 2.01 -1.61
C GLU A 186 23.04 3.05 -1.97
N ARG A 187 22.25 2.81 -3.02
CA ARG A 187 21.24 3.72 -3.54
C ARG A 187 19.85 3.09 -3.52
N THR A 188 18.85 3.88 -3.12
CA THR A 188 17.46 3.46 -3.18
C THR A 188 16.53 4.58 -3.64
N LEU A 189 15.87 4.35 -4.78
CA LEU A 189 15.04 5.37 -5.43
C LEU A 189 13.61 4.86 -5.72
N ALA A 190 13.51 3.63 -6.23
CA ALA A 190 12.29 3.13 -6.83
C ALA A 190 11.23 2.72 -5.78
N ASN A 191 10.02 3.25 -5.95
CA ASN A 191 8.79 2.74 -5.34
C ASN A 191 8.14 1.71 -6.28
N SER A 192 6.91 1.25 -5.99
CA SER A 192 6.22 0.29 -6.86
C SER A 192 6.16 0.72 -8.34
N ALA A 193 5.76 1.96 -8.61
CA ALA A 193 5.62 2.47 -9.97
C ALA A 193 6.97 2.46 -10.71
N ALA A 194 8.01 3.02 -10.09
CA ALA A 194 9.34 3.05 -10.70
C ALA A 194 9.95 1.65 -10.85
N THR A 195 9.65 0.72 -9.94
CA THR A 195 10.15 -0.67 -10.00
C THR A 195 9.54 -1.39 -11.21
N LEU A 196 8.24 -1.23 -11.47
CA LEU A 196 7.58 -1.95 -12.56
C LEU A 196 7.74 -1.25 -13.92
N ARG A 197 7.64 0.08 -13.95
CA ARG A 197 7.61 0.86 -15.20
C ARG A 197 8.98 1.30 -15.69
N HIS A 198 9.90 1.59 -14.77
CA HIS A 198 11.08 2.39 -15.07
C HIS A 198 12.40 1.74 -14.63
N ALA A 199 12.38 0.47 -14.20
CA ALA A 199 13.61 -0.19 -13.71
C ALA A 199 14.73 -0.18 -14.76
N SER A 200 14.41 -0.41 -16.04
CA SER A 200 15.35 -0.33 -17.16
C SER A 200 15.75 1.09 -17.55
N GLU A 201 14.99 2.10 -17.12
CA GLU A 201 15.18 3.51 -17.50
C GLU A 201 15.90 4.33 -16.42
N LEU A 202 16.10 3.77 -15.21
CA LEU A 202 16.73 4.47 -14.09
C LEU A 202 18.10 5.04 -14.45
N GLY A 203 18.89 4.32 -15.26
CA GLY A 203 20.21 4.78 -15.72
C GLY A 203 21.22 5.08 -14.61
N VAL A 204 20.91 4.69 -13.37
CA VAL A 204 21.73 4.86 -12.16
C VAL A 204 21.65 3.59 -11.32
N PRO A 205 22.68 3.27 -10.52
CA PRO A 205 22.61 2.13 -9.62
C PRO A 205 21.45 2.28 -8.64
N ALA A 206 20.71 1.19 -8.45
CA ALA A 206 19.59 1.09 -7.52
C ALA A 206 19.73 -0.20 -6.72
N ASP A 207 20.63 -0.22 -5.74
CA ASP A 207 20.94 -1.38 -4.91
C ASP A 207 19.73 -1.90 -4.11
N TRP A 208 18.75 -1.04 -3.88
CA TRP A 208 17.46 -1.41 -3.28
C TRP A 208 16.25 -0.79 -3.96
N VAL A 209 15.20 -1.59 -4.16
CA VAL A 209 13.85 -1.14 -4.51
C VAL A 209 12.89 -1.25 -3.32
N ARG A 210 11.85 -0.40 -3.31
CA ARG A 210 10.88 -0.28 -2.21
C ARG A 210 9.43 -0.43 -2.69
N PRO A 211 9.06 -1.60 -3.27
CA PRO A 211 7.69 -1.85 -3.65
C PRO A 211 6.78 -1.86 -2.41
N GLY A 212 5.72 -1.06 -2.48
CA GLY A 212 4.60 -1.03 -1.54
C GLY A 212 3.40 -1.67 -2.21
N ILE A 213 2.52 -0.86 -2.82
CA ILE A 213 1.23 -1.33 -3.36
C ILE A 213 1.29 -2.53 -4.31
N ALA A 214 2.35 -2.65 -5.11
CA ALA A 214 2.50 -3.76 -6.03
C ALA A 214 2.55 -5.10 -5.27
N ILE A 215 3.22 -5.16 -4.11
CA ILE A 215 3.24 -6.35 -3.26
C ILE A 215 1.81 -6.78 -2.87
N TYR A 216 0.91 -5.82 -2.69
CA TYR A 216 -0.46 -6.06 -2.25
C TYR A 216 -1.46 -6.26 -3.41
N GLY A 217 -0.98 -6.27 -4.65
CA GLY A 217 -1.79 -6.61 -5.81
C GLY A 217 -2.62 -5.48 -6.40
N SER A 218 -2.23 -4.23 -6.17
CA SER A 218 -2.85 -3.05 -6.79
C SER A 218 -1.85 -2.36 -7.73
N ALA A 219 -2.37 -1.89 -8.86
CA ALA A 219 -1.58 -1.31 -9.92
C ALA A 219 -1.04 0.06 -9.49
N PRO A 220 0.26 0.31 -9.61
CA PRO A 220 0.83 1.57 -9.15
C PRO A 220 0.53 2.75 -10.08
N ASP A 221 -0.04 2.52 -11.27
CA ASP A 221 -0.28 3.48 -12.35
C ASP A 221 -1.70 3.37 -12.95
N HIS A 222 -2.67 2.91 -12.16
CA HIS A 222 -4.07 2.94 -12.57
C HIS A 222 -4.53 4.40 -12.83
N PRO A 223 -5.24 4.70 -13.94
CA PRO A 223 -5.89 3.77 -14.86
C PRO A 223 -5.16 3.50 -16.17
N GLU A 224 -3.90 3.93 -16.30
CA GLU A 224 -3.11 3.67 -17.50
C GLU A 224 -2.94 2.16 -17.69
N ASN A 225 -2.60 1.45 -16.62
CA ASN A 225 -2.56 0.00 -16.55
C ASN A 225 -3.34 -0.52 -15.34
N ASP A 226 -3.77 -1.78 -15.39
CA ASP A 226 -4.43 -2.46 -14.27
C ASP A 226 -3.51 -3.53 -13.66
N ALA A 227 -3.99 -4.20 -12.60
CA ALA A 227 -3.20 -5.22 -11.92
C ALA A 227 -2.87 -6.40 -12.86
N ALA A 228 -3.76 -6.72 -13.81
CA ALA A 228 -3.56 -7.83 -14.74
C ALA A 228 -2.44 -7.54 -15.75
N HIS A 229 -2.32 -6.28 -16.22
CA HIS A 229 -1.20 -5.85 -17.06
C HIS A 229 0.17 -6.17 -16.42
N TRP A 230 0.27 -5.98 -15.11
CA TRP A 230 1.49 -6.21 -14.34
C TRP A 230 1.61 -7.63 -13.75
N ASP A 231 0.69 -8.54 -14.10
CA ASP A 231 0.56 -9.88 -13.51
C ASP A 231 0.42 -9.89 -11.97
N LEU A 232 -0.08 -8.79 -11.41
CA LEU A 232 -0.27 -8.63 -9.97
C LEU A 232 -1.52 -9.38 -9.50
N GLN A 233 -1.38 -10.11 -8.38
CA GLN A 233 -2.47 -10.84 -7.76
C GLN A 233 -3.00 -10.10 -6.53
N PRO A 234 -4.33 -9.89 -6.37
CA PRO A 234 -4.87 -9.18 -5.23
C PRO A 234 -4.60 -9.94 -3.92
N ALA A 235 -3.86 -9.31 -3.00
CA ALA A 235 -3.52 -9.92 -1.72
C ALA A 235 -4.65 -9.83 -0.68
N MET A 236 -5.67 -8.99 -0.90
CA MET A 236 -6.86 -8.88 -0.05
C MET A 236 -8.14 -9.08 -0.86
N THR A 237 -9.05 -9.88 -0.32
CA THR A 237 -10.45 -9.95 -0.78
C THR A 237 -11.37 -9.49 0.33
N LEU A 238 -12.11 -8.40 0.09
CA LEU A 238 -13.22 -8.02 0.97
C LEU A 238 -14.52 -8.60 0.41
N SER A 239 -15.11 -9.50 1.17
CA SER A 239 -16.32 -10.23 0.81
C SER A 239 -17.42 -10.05 1.84
N SER A 240 -18.66 -10.17 1.40
CA SER A 240 -19.86 -10.13 2.22
C SER A 240 -20.94 -11.04 1.60
N ARG A 241 -22.18 -10.90 2.06
CA ARG A 241 -23.34 -11.61 1.53
C ARG A 241 -24.55 -10.70 1.39
N LEU A 242 -25.45 -11.06 0.49
CA LEU A 242 -26.79 -10.49 0.47
C LEU A 242 -27.53 -10.85 1.76
N ILE A 243 -28.07 -9.85 2.45
CA ILE A 243 -28.91 -10.00 3.64
C ILE A 243 -30.38 -9.65 3.40
N ALA A 244 -30.70 -9.08 2.25
CA ALA A 244 -32.07 -8.93 1.78
C ALA A 244 -32.08 -8.77 0.26
N VAL A 245 -33.25 -9.04 -0.33
CA VAL A 245 -33.56 -8.75 -1.72
C VAL A 245 -34.87 -7.99 -1.75
N GLN A 246 -34.95 -6.94 -2.57
CA GLN A 246 -36.14 -6.13 -2.73
C GLN A 246 -36.46 -5.94 -4.22
N ASN A 247 -37.74 -5.77 -4.54
CA ASN A 247 -38.20 -5.39 -5.87
C ASN A 247 -38.67 -3.93 -5.79
N LEU A 248 -38.18 -3.12 -6.72
CA LEU A 248 -38.54 -1.73 -6.89
C LEU A 248 -39.43 -1.57 -8.11
N LEU A 249 -40.42 -0.70 -8.01
CA LEU A 249 -41.21 -0.20 -9.12
C LEU A 249 -40.59 1.10 -9.66
N PRO A 250 -40.92 1.51 -10.90
CA PRO A 250 -40.56 2.83 -11.40
C PRO A 250 -41.01 3.94 -10.43
N GLY A 251 -40.09 4.84 -10.08
CA GLY A 251 -40.32 5.92 -9.10
C GLY A 251 -39.89 5.60 -7.67
N ASP A 252 -39.65 4.33 -7.32
CA ASP A 252 -39.12 3.98 -6.00
C ASP A 252 -37.67 4.50 -5.85
N THR A 253 -37.30 4.86 -4.62
CA THR A 253 -36.00 5.47 -4.32
C THR A 253 -35.16 4.63 -3.37
N VAL A 254 -33.83 4.75 -3.46
CA VAL A 254 -32.88 3.97 -2.64
C VAL A 254 -31.88 4.87 -1.92
N GLY A 255 -31.69 4.58 -0.63
CA GLY A 255 -30.63 5.14 0.20
C GLY A 255 -30.91 6.56 0.71
N TYR A 256 -29.97 7.08 1.50
CA TYR A 256 -30.10 8.40 2.14
C TYR A 256 -30.21 9.54 1.13
N GLY A 257 -31.19 10.41 1.33
CA GLY A 257 -31.46 11.54 0.45
C GLY A 257 -32.08 11.15 -0.89
N SER A 258 -32.56 9.89 -1.03
CA SER A 258 -33.22 9.39 -2.24
C SER A 258 -32.40 9.64 -3.52
N SER A 259 -31.07 9.48 -3.41
CA SER A 259 -30.13 9.82 -4.48
C SER A 259 -30.18 8.90 -5.69
N PHE A 260 -30.90 7.78 -5.59
CA PHE A 260 -31.19 6.88 -6.69
C PHE A 260 -32.71 6.72 -6.80
N VAL A 261 -33.22 6.82 -8.02
CA VAL A 261 -34.63 6.60 -8.37
C VAL A 261 -34.66 5.52 -9.44
N ALA A 262 -35.45 4.47 -9.24
CA ALA A 262 -35.64 3.43 -10.23
C ALA A 262 -36.45 3.99 -11.41
N ASP A 263 -35.90 3.89 -12.62
CA ASP A 263 -36.54 4.29 -13.88
C ASP A 263 -37.39 3.16 -14.48
N GLN A 264 -37.10 1.91 -14.10
CA GLN A 264 -37.78 0.70 -14.51
C GLN A 264 -37.92 -0.27 -13.32
N PRO A 265 -38.73 -1.35 -13.42
CA PRO A 265 -38.76 -2.38 -12.40
C PRO A 265 -37.35 -2.93 -12.16
N LEU A 266 -36.87 -2.87 -10.92
CA LEU A 266 -35.49 -3.18 -10.56
C LEU A 266 -35.43 -4.11 -9.36
N ARG A 267 -34.67 -5.20 -9.47
CA ARG A 267 -34.39 -6.08 -8.34
C ARG A 267 -33.06 -5.66 -7.71
N ILE A 268 -33.08 -5.35 -6.41
CA ILE A 268 -31.89 -4.93 -5.67
C ILE A 268 -31.56 -5.90 -4.54
N GLY A 269 -30.28 -5.98 -4.20
CA GLY A 269 -29.76 -6.71 -3.06
C GLY A 269 -29.24 -5.74 -2.00
N VAL A 270 -29.44 -6.07 -0.73
CA VAL A 270 -28.83 -5.36 0.40
C VAL A 270 -27.65 -6.19 0.89
N VAL A 271 -26.46 -5.60 0.99
CA VAL A 271 -25.21 -6.26 1.39
C VAL A 271 -24.83 -5.81 2.80
N ALA A 272 -24.29 -6.73 3.60
CA ALA A 272 -23.84 -6.45 4.97
C ALA A 272 -22.45 -5.77 5.06
N CYS A 273 -22.27 -4.66 4.34
CA CYS A 273 -21.06 -3.83 4.41
C CYS A 273 -21.43 -2.34 4.30
N GLY A 274 -20.76 -1.48 5.04
CA GLY A 274 -20.91 -0.03 4.93
C GLY A 274 -19.66 0.71 5.37
N TYR A 275 -19.77 2.04 5.55
CA TYR A 275 -18.59 2.86 5.83
C TYR A 275 -17.95 2.60 7.20
N ALA A 276 -18.68 2.03 8.17
CA ALA A 276 -18.08 1.65 9.45
C ALA A 276 -17.28 0.33 9.36
N ASP A 277 -17.35 -0.38 8.22
CA ASP A 277 -16.44 -1.49 7.88
C ASP A 277 -15.17 -1.02 7.16
N GLY A 278 -15.10 0.28 6.80
CA GLY A 278 -14.02 0.84 5.98
C GLY A 278 -14.38 1.05 4.51
N TYR A 279 -15.61 0.70 4.08
CA TYR A 279 -16.02 0.92 2.70
C TYR A 279 -16.23 2.42 2.40
N PRO A 280 -15.69 2.98 1.30
CA PRO A 280 -15.71 4.43 1.12
C PRO A 280 -17.14 4.97 0.99
N ARG A 281 -17.51 5.92 1.86
CA ARG A 281 -18.84 6.55 1.81
C ARG A 281 -19.09 7.28 0.48
N HIS A 282 -18.02 7.68 -0.21
CA HIS A 282 -18.07 8.41 -1.48
C HIS A 282 -18.38 7.51 -2.68
N CYS A 283 -18.24 6.18 -2.55
CA CYS A 283 -18.77 5.26 -3.54
C CYS A 283 -20.29 5.42 -3.66
N SER A 284 -20.79 5.41 -4.89
CA SER A 284 -22.19 5.68 -5.21
C SER A 284 -22.68 4.81 -6.36
N THR A 285 -23.89 5.08 -6.88
CA THR A 285 -24.48 4.39 -8.03
C THR A 285 -23.46 4.23 -9.16
N GLY A 286 -23.27 3.00 -9.64
CA GLY A 286 -22.30 2.68 -10.69
C GLY A 286 -20.96 2.11 -10.19
N THR A 287 -20.65 2.24 -8.89
CA THR A 287 -19.47 1.58 -8.30
C THR A 287 -19.56 0.06 -8.55
N PRO A 288 -18.52 -0.57 -9.09
CA PRO A 288 -18.59 -1.98 -9.45
C PRO A 288 -18.56 -2.90 -8.22
N VAL A 289 -19.23 -4.05 -8.34
CA VAL A 289 -19.29 -5.10 -7.33
C VAL A 289 -19.52 -6.45 -8.01
N LEU A 290 -19.09 -7.56 -7.43
CA LEU A 290 -19.47 -8.90 -7.90
C LEU A 290 -20.54 -9.48 -6.97
N VAL A 291 -21.60 -10.06 -7.55
CA VAL A 291 -22.59 -10.86 -6.83
C VAL A 291 -22.60 -12.26 -7.42
N ALA A 292 -22.32 -13.28 -6.60
CA ALA A 292 -22.07 -14.65 -7.05
C ALA A 292 -21.04 -14.73 -8.20
N GLY A 293 -20.01 -13.88 -8.13
CA GLY A 293 -18.97 -13.76 -9.15
C GLY A 293 -19.40 -13.12 -10.48
N VAL A 294 -20.64 -12.65 -10.60
CA VAL A 294 -21.13 -11.89 -11.74
C VAL A 294 -21.02 -10.40 -11.46
N ARG A 295 -20.44 -9.67 -12.40
CA ARG A 295 -20.23 -8.24 -12.29
C ARG A 295 -21.53 -7.46 -12.39
N THR A 296 -21.74 -6.55 -11.45
CA THR A 296 -22.86 -5.61 -11.42
C THR A 296 -22.40 -4.28 -10.80
N ARG A 297 -23.33 -3.45 -10.34
CA ARG A 297 -23.08 -2.13 -9.77
C ARG A 297 -23.83 -1.91 -8.45
N MET A 298 -23.30 -0.99 -7.66
CA MET A 298 -24.03 -0.36 -6.57
C MET A 298 -25.15 0.55 -7.10
N VAL A 299 -26.20 0.71 -6.31
CA VAL A 299 -27.30 1.66 -6.52
C VAL A 299 -27.57 2.42 -5.22
N GLY A 300 -27.59 3.75 -5.25
CA GLY A 300 -27.74 4.58 -4.06
C GLY A 300 -26.44 4.78 -3.27
N ARG A 301 -26.54 5.45 -2.11
CA ARG A 301 -25.40 5.79 -1.25
C ARG A 301 -25.04 4.66 -0.30
N VAL A 302 -23.76 4.57 0.04
CA VAL A 302 -23.23 3.77 1.15
C VAL A 302 -23.79 4.28 2.48
N SER A 303 -24.36 3.38 3.30
CA SER A 303 -24.76 3.65 4.69
C SER A 303 -23.71 3.16 5.68
N MET A 304 -23.97 3.31 6.99
CA MET A 304 -23.01 2.89 8.03
C MET A 304 -22.66 1.42 7.93
N ASP A 305 -23.67 0.59 7.64
CA ASP A 305 -23.55 -0.86 7.71
C ASP A 305 -23.98 -1.56 6.42
N MET A 306 -24.65 -0.87 5.50
CA MET A 306 -25.23 -1.50 4.32
C MET A 306 -24.94 -0.74 3.03
N ILE A 307 -24.76 -1.50 1.96
CA ILE A 307 -24.78 -1.03 0.57
C ILE A 307 -25.87 -1.78 -0.19
N THR A 308 -26.34 -1.17 -1.27
CA THR A 308 -27.37 -1.72 -2.15
C THR A 308 -26.81 -1.93 -3.55
N VAL A 309 -27.13 -3.08 -4.15
CA VAL A 309 -26.56 -3.53 -5.44
C VAL A 309 -27.67 -3.94 -6.41
N ASP A 310 -27.43 -3.72 -7.69
CA ASP A 310 -28.32 -4.12 -8.79
C ASP A 310 -28.21 -5.64 -9.03
N LEU A 311 -29.33 -6.36 -8.99
CA LEU A 311 -29.37 -7.82 -9.21
C LEU A 311 -29.87 -8.19 -10.61
N THR A 312 -30.08 -7.22 -11.50
CA THR A 312 -30.53 -7.49 -12.89
C THR A 312 -29.58 -8.43 -13.63
N PRO A 313 -28.24 -8.29 -13.54
CA PRO A 313 -27.31 -9.23 -14.19
C PRO A 313 -27.27 -10.61 -13.53
N VAL A 314 -27.88 -10.78 -12.35
CA VAL A 314 -27.77 -11.98 -11.50
C VAL A 314 -29.15 -12.37 -10.95
N PRO A 315 -30.14 -12.69 -11.81
CA PRO A 315 -31.54 -12.85 -11.40
C PRO A 315 -31.76 -13.97 -10.37
N GLN A 316 -30.89 -14.97 -10.35
CA GLN A 316 -30.90 -16.08 -9.40
C GLN A 316 -30.31 -15.75 -8.03
N ALA A 317 -29.59 -14.63 -7.87
CA ALA A 317 -28.99 -14.25 -6.60
C ALA A 317 -30.07 -14.06 -5.54
N ALA A 318 -29.92 -14.66 -4.36
CA ALA A 318 -30.88 -14.60 -3.26
C ALA A 318 -30.17 -14.28 -1.94
N PHE A 319 -30.93 -14.25 -0.84
CA PHE A 319 -30.35 -14.14 0.50
C PHE A 319 -29.18 -15.11 0.68
N GLY A 320 -28.06 -14.62 1.20
CA GLY A 320 -26.85 -15.40 1.43
C GLY A 320 -25.91 -15.51 0.23
N ALA A 321 -26.29 -15.05 -0.96
CA ALA A 321 -25.39 -15.03 -2.12
C ALA A 321 -24.12 -14.23 -1.80
N GLU A 322 -22.97 -14.76 -2.24
CA GLU A 322 -21.66 -14.10 -2.09
C GLU A 322 -21.66 -12.73 -2.76
N VAL A 323 -21.05 -11.75 -2.10
CA VAL A 323 -20.78 -10.44 -2.67
C VAL A 323 -19.30 -10.14 -2.48
N THR A 324 -18.57 -9.88 -3.56
CA THR A 324 -17.16 -9.49 -3.53
C THR A 324 -17.07 -7.99 -3.81
N LEU A 325 -16.56 -7.24 -2.82
CA LEU A 325 -16.43 -5.79 -2.91
C LEU A 325 -15.13 -5.39 -3.60
N TRP A 326 -14.07 -6.16 -3.40
CA TRP A 326 -12.85 -6.20 -4.21
C TRP A 326 -12.11 -7.51 -3.94
N GLY A 327 -11.19 -7.88 -4.83
CA GLY A 327 -10.43 -9.13 -4.76
C GLY A 327 -11.06 -10.24 -5.58
N ARG A 328 -10.91 -11.49 -5.14
CA ARG A 328 -11.30 -12.69 -5.90
C ARG A 328 -12.63 -13.27 -5.38
N ALA A 329 -13.61 -13.44 -6.26
CA ALA A 329 -14.84 -14.17 -5.97
C ALA A 329 -14.62 -15.68 -6.00
N GLY A 330 -15.56 -16.45 -5.40
CA GLY A 330 -15.46 -17.91 -5.33
C GLY A 330 -15.38 -18.63 -6.68
N ASN A 331 -15.83 -18.01 -7.78
CA ASN A 331 -15.71 -18.56 -9.14
C ASN A 331 -14.41 -18.16 -9.87
N GLY A 332 -13.47 -17.48 -9.18
CA GLY A 332 -12.21 -17.02 -9.74
C GLY A 332 -12.27 -15.64 -10.40
N GLN A 333 -13.45 -15.05 -10.60
CA GLN A 333 -13.56 -13.70 -11.13
C GLN A 333 -12.91 -12.69 -10.17
N VAL A 334 -12.11 -11.77 -10.71
CA VAL A 334 -11.45 -10.73 -9.92
C VAL A 334 -12.14 -9.38 -10.16
N LEU A 335 -12.37 -8.66 -9.07
CA LEU A 335 -12.72 -7.24 -9.08
C LEU A 335 -11.54 -6.43 -8.53
N PRO A 336 -10.80 -5.71 -9.40
CA PRO A 336 -9.66 -4.91 -8.96
C PRO A 336 -10.09 -3.81 -7.98
N ILE A 337 -9.35 -3.67 -6.89
CA ILE A 337 -9.61 -2.63 -5.88
C ILE A 337 -9.42 -1.22 -6.45
N ASP A 338 -8.51 -1.05 -7.42
CA ASP A 338 -8.23 0.24 -8.06
C ASP A 338 -9.45 0.78 -8.81
N GLU A 339 -10.26 -0.12 -9.37
CA GLU A 339 -11.50 0.27 -10.06
C GLU A 339 -12.56 0.77 -9.08
N VAL A 340 -12.68 0.11 -7.93
CA VAL A 340 -13.59 0.52 -6.84
C VAL A 340 -13.15 1.84 -6.26
N ALA A 341 -11.84 2.00 -6.01
CA ALA A 341 -11.26 3.23 -5.50
C ALA A 341 -11.51 4.41 -6.46
N ARG A 342 -11.33 4.20 -7.77
CA ARG A 342 -11.62 5.23 -8.78
C ARG A 342 -13.09 5.67 -8.75
N ALA A 343 -14.03 4.75 -8.61
CA ALA A 343 -15.45 5.08 -8.47
C ALA A 343 -15.75 5.87 -7.18
N GLY A 344 -14.93 5.72 -6.14
CA GLY A 344 -14.96 6.53 -4.91
C GLY A 344 -14.17 7.83 -4.98
N GLY A 345 -13.48 8.13 -6.08
CA GLY A 345 -12.64 9.32 -6.24
C GLY A 345 -11.31 9.25 -5.47
N THR A 346 -10.79 8.05 -5.25
CA THR A 346 -9.56 7.80 -4.48
C THR A 346 -8.69 6.69 -5.10
N VAL A 347 -7.71 6.19 -4.35
CA VAL A 347 -6.72 5.17 -4.74
C VAL A 347 -6.86 3.90 -3.90
N GLY A 348 -6.42 2.76 -4.43
CA GLY A 348 -6.51 1.46 -3.76
C GLY A 348 -5.87 1.45 -2.36
N TYR A 349 -4.79 2.21 -2.17
CA TYR A 349 -4.15 2.42 -0.86
C TYR A 349 -5.14 2.82 0.24
N GLU A 350 -6.05 3.75 -0.03
CA GLU A 350 -6.99 4.24 0.99
C GLU A 350 -7.96 3.14 1.40
N LEU A 351 -8.49 2.37 0.43
CA LEU A 351 -9.44 1.30 0.70
C LEU A 351 -8.81 0.17 1.54
N MET A 352 -7.58 -0.24 1.23
CA MET A 352 -6.89 -1.30 1.99
C MET A 352 -6.62 -0.85 3.43
N CYS A 353 -6.09 0.37 3.59
CA CYS A 353 -5.77 0.93 4.90
C CYS A 353 -7.02 1.24 5.76
N ALA A 354 -8.18 1.46 5.14
CA ALA A 354 -9.41 1.83 5.83
C ALA A 354 -10.16 0.63 6.45
N LEU A 355 -9.72 -0.61 6.23
CA LEU A 355 -10.38 -1.80 6.76
C LEU A 355 -10.57 -1.71 8.28
N ALA A 356 -11.83 -1.61 8.71
CA ALA A 356 -12.13 -1.32 10.10
C ALA A 356 -11.88 -2.54 11.01
N PRO A 357 -11.50 -2.33 12.29
CA PRO A 357 -11.24 -3.43 13.23
C PRO A 357 -12.41 -4.41 13.44
N ARG A 358 -13.65 -3.98 13.15
CA ARG A 358 -14.84 -4.83 13.28
C ARG A 358 -14.95 -5.89 12.18
N VAL A 359 -14.21 -5.73 11.08
CA VAL A 359 -14.20 -6.70 9.99
C VAL A 359 -13.32 -7.89 10.39
N PRO A 360 -13.88 -9.11 10.51
CA PRO A 360 -13.07 -10.29 10.73
C PRO A 360 -12.08 -10.48 9.59
N VAL A 361 -10.87 -10.92 9.93
CA VAL A 361 -9.81 -11.17 8.96
C VAL A 361 -9.36 -12.63 9.07
N GLN A 362 -9.24 -13.30 7.93
CA GLN A 362 -8.63 -14.62 7.84
C GLN A 362 -7.42 -14.59 6.90
N VAL A 363 -6.48 -15.49 7.14
CA VAL A 363 -5.34 -15.73 6.26
C VAL A 363 -5.64 -16.98 5.44
N VAL A 364 -5.41 -16.91 4.14
CA VAL A 364 -5.66 -17.97 3.15
C VAL A 364 -4.42 -18.27 2.33
#